data_AF-J9GZG1-F1
#
_entry.id   AF-J9GZG1-F1
#
_cell.length_a   1.000
_cell.length_b   1.000
_cell.length_c   1.000
_cell.angle_alpha   90.00
_cell.angle_beta   90.00
_cell.angle_gamma   90.00
#
_symmetry.space_group_name_H-M   'P 1'
#
loop_
_entity.id
_entity.type
_entity.pdbx_description
1 polymer ?
#
loop_
_entity_poly.entity_id
_entity_poly.type
_entity_poly.pdbx_seq_one_letter_code
_entity_poly.pdbx_strand_id
1 'polypeptide(L)'
;MQSNEHILPNGLRIIHKPTLSKVAYCGFAIDAGTRDEEENEQGMAHFVEHLIFKGTEKRKAWHILNRMENVGGDLNAYTNKEETMVYAAFLTEHLGRAMELLGDIVFHSTFPQHEIEKETEVIIDEIQSYEDSPSELIFDDFEDLIFRNHPLGRNILGKPDLLRGFRTEDA
;
A
#
# COMPACT_ATOMS: atom_id res chain seq x y z
N MET A 1 9.15 9.77 -25.87
CA MET A 1 9.46 10.56 -24.66
C MET A 1 10.42 9.74 -23.82
N GLN A 2 11.56 10.29 -23.44
CA GLN A 2 12.66 9.54 -22.82
C GLN A 2 12.58 9.67 -21.30
N SER A 3 12.49 8.55 -20.58
CA SER A 3 12.71 8.48 -19.13
C SER A 3 14.21 8.38 -18.85
N ASN A 4 14.63 8.95 -17.72
CA ASN A 4 15.95 8.72 -17.16
C ASN A 4 15.88 7.57 -16.16
N GLU A 5 16.83 6.65 -16.22
CA GLU A 5 16.90 5.49 -15.35
C GLU A 5 18.24 5.43 -14.64
N HIS A 6 18.23 5.05 -13.37
CA HIS A 6 19.43 4.84 -12.58
C HIS A 6 19.22 3.67 -11.63
N ILE A 7 20.25 2.85 -11.42
CA ILE A 7 20.20 1.72 -10.49
C ILE A 7 21.22 1.98 -9.39
N LEU A 8 20.74 1.99 -8.14
CA LEU A 8 21.57 2.17 -6.97
C LEU A 8 22.38 0.89 -6.66
N PRO A 9 23.47 0.99 -5.85
CA PRO A 9 24.28 -0.18 -5.49
C PRO A 9 23.51 -1.31 -4.78
N ASN A 10 22.37 -0.99 -4.14
CA ASN A 10 21.48 -1.96 -3.48
C ASN A 10 20.43 -2.57 -4.44
N GLY A 11 20.48 -2.25 -5.74
CA GLY A 11 19.54 -2.76 -6.75
C GLY A 11 18.26 -1.93 -6.92
N LEU A 12 17.99 -0.95 -6.05
CA LEU A 12 16.82 -0.09 -6.21
C LEU A 12 16.91 0.72 -7.50
N ARG A 13 15.87 0.61 -8.34
CA ARG A 13 15.77 1.34 -9.60
C ARG A 13 15.06 2.67 -9.39
N ILE A 14 15.64 3.73 -9.92
CA ILE A 14 15.05 5.07 -9.96
C ILE A 14 14.66 5.35 -11.41
N ILE A 15 13.37 5.61 -11.62
CA ILE A 15 12.82 6.01 -12.92
C ILE A 15 12.32 7.45 -12.77
N HIS A 16 12.87 8.36 -13.56
CA HIS A 16 12.48 9.76 -13.56
C HIS A 16 12.06 10.21 -14.96
N LYS A 17 10.82 10.69 -15.06
CA LYS A 17 10.29 11.33 -16.26
C LYS A 17 10.16 12.83 -16.02
N PRO A 18 11.04 13.67 -16.61
CA PRO A 18 10.98 15.10 -16.43
C PRO A 18 9.66 15.69 -16.93
N THR A 19 9.16 16.70 -16.23
CA THR A 19 7.97 17.47 -16.61
C THR A 19 8.17 18.96 -16.31
N LEU A 20 7.49 19.82 -17.07
CA LEU A 20 7.44 21.27 -16.81
C LEU A 20 6.31 21.66 -15.84
N SER A 21 5.52 20.68 -15.38
CA SER A 21 4.45 20.88 -14.41
C SER A 21 5.01 21.36 -13.07
N LYS A 22 4.27 22.26 -12.41
CA LYS A 22 4.56 22.64 -11.01
C LYS A 22 4.15 21.55 -10.02
N VAL A 23 3.26 20.64 -10.43
CA VAL A 23 2.86 19.45 -9.68
C VAL A 23 3.71 18.27 -10.13
N ALA A 24 4.28 17.55 -9.19
CA ALA A 24 5.06 16.35 -9.37
C ALA A 24 4.44 15.19 -8.60
N TYR A 25 4.78 13.98 -9.04
CA TYR A 25 4.45 12.72 -8.38
C TYR A 25 5.75 11.99 -8.08
N CYS A 26 5.86 11.39 -6.91
CA CYS A 26 6.90 10.41 -6.62
C CYS A 26 6.35 9.31 -5.72
N GLY A 27 7.00 8.16 -5.72
CA GLY A 27 6.55 7.01 -4.95
C GLY A 27 7.49 5.82 -5.10
N PHE A 28 7.20 4.79 -4.33
CA PHE A 28 7.83 3.49 -4.40
C PHE A 28 6.84 2.51 -5.02
N ALA A 29 7.25 1.88 -6.12
CA ALA A 29 6.59 0.72 -6.68
C ALA A 29 7.29 -0.52 -6.15
N ILE A 30 6.55 -1.38 -5.47
CA ILE A 30 7.02 -2.61 -4.86
C ILE A 30 6.48 -3.76 -5.72
N ASP A 31 7.40 -4.59 -6.22
CA ASP A 31 7.10 -5.78 -7.04
C ASP A 31 6.65 -6.93 -6.13
N ALA A 32 5.57 -6.68 -5.40
CA ALA A 32 4.88 -7.62 -4.52
C ALA A 32 3.42 -7.20 -4.39
N GLY A 33 2.52 -8.16 -4.46
CA GLY A 33 1.09 -7.98 -4.21
C GLY A 33 0.46 -9.25 -3.63
N THR A 34 -0.87 -9.36 -3.66
CA THR A 34 -1.54 -10.51 -3.02
C THR A 34 -1.27 -11.86 -3.68
N ARG A 35 -0.72 -11.88 -4.90
CA ARG A 35 -0.26 -13.14 -5.53
C ARG A 35 0.96 -13.75 -4.85
N ASP A 36 1.74 -12.92 -4.15
CA ASP A 36 3.03 -13.31 -3.56
C ASP A 36 2.87 -13.79 -2.10
N GLU A 37 1.64 -13.73 -1.57
CA GLU A 37 1.29 -14.18 -0.23
C GLU A 37 1.29 -15.70 -0.11
N GLU A 38 1.79 -16.21 1.02
CA GLU A 38 1.61 -17.60 1.40
C GLU A 38 0.13 -17.90 1.75
N GLU A 39 -0.22 -19.18 1.85
CA GLU A 39 -1.62 -19.57 2.09
C GLU A 39 -2.20 -19.04 3.42
N ASN A 40 -1.35 -18.86 4.42
CA ASN A 40 -1.68 -18.30 5.74
C ASN A 40 -1.57 -16.76 5.82
N GLU A 41 -1.21 -16.08 4.73
CA GLU A 41 -0.96 -14.64 4.67
C GLU A 41 -2.00 -13.90 3.80
N GLN A 42 -3.11 -14.54 3.44
CA GLN A 42 -4.07 -13.96 2.49
C GLN A 42 -4.63 -12.62 2.99
N GLY A 43 -4.38 -11.56 2.21
CA GLY A 43 -4.73 -10.19 2.53
C GLY A 43 -3.63 -9.40 3.24
N MET A 44 -2.46 -9.98 3.51
CA MET A 44 -1.35 -9.30 4.18
C MET A 44 -0.85 -8.08 3.41
N ALA A 45 -0.74 -8.13 2.08
CA ALA A 45 -0.24 -6.99 1.31
C ALA A 45 -1.16 -5.76 1.45
N HIS A 46 -2.48 -5.98 1.34
CA HIS A 46 -3.48 -4.95 1.59
C HIS A 46 -3.50 -4.50 3.06
N PHE A 47 -3.32 -5.43 3.99
CA PHE A 47 -3.25 -5.14 5.41
C PHE A 47 -2.06 -4.23 5.77
N VAL A 48 -0.88 -4.52 5.21
CA VAL A 48 0.31 -3.68 5.36
C VAL A 48 0.09 -2.29 4.75
N GLU A 49 -0.56 -2.19 3.60
CA GLU A 49 -0.93 -0.91 2.98
C GLU A 49 -1.73 -0.01 3.93
N HIS A 50 -2.71 -0.55 4.65
CA HIS A 50 -3.45 0.20 5.67
C HIS A 50 -2.55 0.66 6.83
N LEU A 51 -1.65 -0.22 7.26
CA LEU A 51 -0.86 -0.03 8.47
C LEU A 51 0.35 0.88 8.30
N ILE A 52 0.94 0.96 7.10
CA ILE A 52 2.13 1.79 6.87
C ILE A 52 1.88 3.27 7.20
N PHE A 53 0.62 3.73 7.22
CA PHE A 53 0.25 5.09 7.63
C PHE A 53 0.02 5.29 9.13
N LYS A 54 0.01 4.22 9.94
CA LYS A 54 -0.39 4.27 11.36
C LYS A 54 0.77 4.61 12.31
N GLY A 55 2.01 4.54 11.82
CA GLY A 55 3.16 5.05 12.55
C GLY A 55 4.49 4.54 12.01
N THR A 56 5.52 5.32 12.24
CA THR A 56 6.93 4.96 12.03
C THR A 56 7.70 5.12 13.33
N GLU A 57 8.96 4.68 13.35
CA GLU A 57 9.87 4.94 14.47
C GLU A 57 9.96 6.42 14.86
N LYS A 58 9.75 7.33 13.90
CA LYS A 58 9.89 8.79 14.07
C LYS A 58 8.55 9.53 14.14
N ARG A 59 7.46 8.94 13.64
CA ARG A 59 6.20 9.64 13.40
C ARG A 59 5.00 8.84 13.89
N LYS A 60 4.01 9.56 14.44
CA LYS A 60 2.70 9.00 14.75
C LYS A 60 1.81 9.12 13.51
N ALA A 61 0.73 8.34 13.42
CA ALA A 61 -0.23 8.40 12.30
C ALA A 61 -0.58 9.84 11.87
N TRP A 62 -1.01 10.69 12.82
CA TRP A 62 -1.40 12.07 12.51
C TRP A 62 -0.25 12.95 12.01
N HIS A 63 1.00 12.66 12.39
CA HIS A 63 2.16 13.36 11.84
C HIS A 63 2.39 12.98 10.38
N ILE A 64 2.13 11.72 10.03
CA ILE A 64 2.27 11.18 8.66
C ILE A 64 1.23 11.84 7.76
N LEU A 65 -0.05 11.73 8.11
CA LEU A 65 -1.17 12.28 7.34
C LEU A 65 -1.01 13.80 7.12
N ASN A 66 -0.74 14.55 8.20
CA ASN A 66 -0.62 16.01 8.12
C ASN A 66 0.66 16.49 7.41
N ARG A 67 1.66 15.64 7.17
CA ARG A 67 2.96 16.09 6.64
C ARG A 67 2.84 16.67 5.23
N MET A 68 2.01 16.06 4.39
CA MET A 68 1.75 16.51 3.02
C MET A 68 0.53 17.43 2.94
N GLU A 69 -0.53 17.15 3.69
CA GLU A 69 -1.75 17.97 3.70
C GLU A 69 -1.48 19.44 4.05
N ASN A 70 -0.57 19.70 5.00
CA ASN A 70 -0.18 21.06 5.42
C ASN A 70 0.42 21.91 4.30
N VAL A 71 0.80 21.31 3.18
CA VAL A 71 1.29 22.01 1.98
C VAL A 71 0.47 21.72 0.73
N GLY A 72 -0.77 21.24 0.91
CA GLY A 72 -1.67 20.90 -0.18
C GLY A 72 -1.15 19.74 -1.05
N GLY A 73 -0.27 18.90 -0.49
CA GLY A 73 0.11 17.64 -1.11
C GLY A 73 -0.81 16.51 -0.67
N ASP A 74 -0.88 15.48 -1.50
CA ASP A 74 -1.62 14.25 -1.26
C ASP A 74 -0.63 13.10 -1.02
N LEU A 75 -1.03 12.13 -0.21
CA LEU A 75 -0.28 10.92 0.12
C LEU A 75 -1.24 9.75 0.07
N ASN A 76 -0.89 8.72 -0.70
CA ASN A 76 -1.78 7.58 -0.91
C ASN A 76 -0.98 6.30 -1.19
N ALA A 77 -1.67 5.17 -1.11
CA ALA A 77 -1.16 3.88 -1.56
C ALA A 77 -2.26 3.07 -2.24
N TYR A 78 -1.86 2.03 -2.94
CA TYR A 78 -2.77 0.97 -3.37
C TYR A 78 -2.01 -0.34 -3.46
N THR A 79 -2.74 -1.43 -3.35
CA THR A 79 -2.26 -2.79 -3.54
C THR A 79 -3.14 -3.49 -4.56
N ASN A 80 -2.50 -4.22 -5.46
CA ASN A 80 -3.19 -5.14 -6.34
C ASN A 80 -2.56 -6.53 -6.23
N LYS A 81 -2.87 -7.40 -7.20
CA LYS A 81 -2.38 -8.77 -7.19
C LYS A 81 -0.88 -8.88 -7.42
N GLU A 82 -0.23 -7.93 -8.08
CA GLU A 82 1.18 -8.03 -8.50
C GLU A 82 2.08 -6.90 -7.99
N GLU A 83 1.51 -5.78 -7.54
CA GLU A 83 2.27 -4.64 -7.04
C GLU A 83 1.54 -3.91 -5.90
N THR A 84 2.36 -3.30 -5.05
CA THR A 84 1.95 -2.30 -4.06
C THR A 84 2.67 -1.00 -4.36
N MET A 85 1.92 0.10 -4.39
CA MET A 85 2.46 1.43 -4.68
C MET A 85 2.19 2.35 -3.50
N VAL A 86 3.23 3.06 -3.03
CA VAL A 86 3.09 4.15 -2.04
C VAL A 86 3.60 5.43 -2.69
N TYR A 87 2.75 6.45 -2.80
CA TYR A 87 3.06 7.64 -3.59
C TYR A 87 2.49 8.93 -3.01
N ALA A 88 3.03 10.03 -3.48
CA ALA A 88 2.58 11.37 -3.11
C ALA A 88 2.48 12.26 -4.34
N ALA A 89 1.51 13.18 -4.31
CA ALA A 89 1.35 14.27 -5.28
C ALA A 89 1.61 15.60 -4.57
N PHE A 90 2.45 16.47 -5.15
CA PHE A 90 2.89 17.69 -4.46
C PHE A 90 3.41 18.77 -5.42
N LEU A 91 3.50 20.00 -4.93
CA LEU A 91 4.24 21.06 -5.64
C LEU A 91 5.74 20.75 -5.63
N THR A 92 6.41 20.92 -6.77
CA THR A 92 7.83 20.57 -7.00
C THR A 92 8.81 21.03 -5.91
N GLU A 93 8.54 22.16 -5.24
CA GLU A 93 9.33 22.67 -4.11
C GLU A 93 9.32 21.75 -2.87
N HIS A 94 8.34 20.86 -2.76
CA HIS A 94 8.18 19.91 -1.65
C HIS A 94 8.70 18.50 -1.95
N LEU A 95 9.45 18.29 -3.04
CA LEU A 95 10.05 16.99 -3.38
C LEU A 95 10.85 16.40 -2.21
N GLY A 96 11.69 17.19 -1.56
CA GLY A 96 12.49 16.72 -0.42
C GLY A 96 11.62 16.24 0.74
N ARG A 97 10.51 16.95 1.02
CA ARG A 97 9.54 16.57 2.06
C ARG A 97 8.82 15.27 1.71
N ALA A 98 8.40 15.11 0.46
CA ALA A 98 7.69 13.91 0.00
C ALA A 98 8.60 12.68 0.02
N MET A 99 9.82 12.78 -0.52
CA MET A 99 10.80 11.69 -0.51
C MET A 99 11.22 11.28 0.91
N GLU A 100 11.39 12.26 1.82
CA GLU A 100 11.66 12.00 3.23
C GLU A 100 10.52 11.20 3.89
N LEU A 101 9.26 11.62 3.66
CA LEU A 101 8.10 10.96 4.23
C LEU A 101 7.90 9.55 3.67
N LEU A 102 7.94 9.41 2.34
CA LEU A 102 7.79 8.12 1.66
C LEU A 102 8.87 7.14 2.11
N GLY A 103 10.13 7.58 2.22
CA GLY A 103 11.21 6.73 2.72
C GLY A 103 11.05 6.36 4.20
N ASP A 104 10.43 7.21 5.02
CA ASP A 104 10.14 6.87 6.41
C ASP A 104 9.04 5.80 6.51
N ILE A 105 7.95 5.98 5.75
CA ILE A 105 6.81 5.05 5.72
C ILE A 105 7.22 3.68 5.15
N VAL A 106 7.95 3.66 4.04
CA VAL A 106 8.29 2.39 3.37
C VAL A 106 9.34 1.58 4.14
N PHE A 107 10.30 2.24 4.81
CA PHE A 107 11.43 1.54 5.43
C PHE A 107 11.43 1.52 6.95
N HIS A 108 10.61 2.34 7.62
CA HIS A 108 10.64 2.50 9.08
C HIS A 108 9.25 2.52 9.71
N SER A 109 8.22 2.04 8.99
CA SER A 109 6.91 1.84 9.58
C SER A 109 6.96 0.81 10.70
N THR A 110 6.12 1.06 11.70
CA THR A 110 5.93 0.20 12.86
C THR A 110 4.53 -0.35 12.83
N PHE A 111 4.35 -1.57 13.32
CA PHE A 111 3.05 -2.25 13.33
C PHE A 111 2.56 -2.54 14.75
N PRO A 112 2.26 -1.52 15.59
CA PRO A 112 1.79 -1.77 16.95
C PRO A 112 0.54 -2.65 16.96
N GLN A 113 0.53 -3.67 17.83
CA GLN A 113 -0.58 -4.64 17.90
C GLN A 113 -1.96 -3.99 18.05
N HIS A 114 -2.07 -2.89 18.79
CA HIS A 114 -3.33 -2.18 18.96
C HIS A 114 -3.81 -1.41 17.72
N GLU A 115 -2.92 -1.07 16.77
CA GLU A 115 -3.32 -0.52 15.48
C GLU A 115 -3.71 -1.65 14.51
N ILE A 116 -3.00 -2.78 14.56
CA ILE A 116 -3.39 -4.02 13.86
C ILE A 116 -4.83 -4.41 14.23
N GLU A 117 -5.13 -4.53 15.52
CA GLU A 117 -6.47 -4.90 16.00
C GLU A 117 -7.58 -3.94 15.53
N LYS A 118 -7.27 -2.64 15.40
CA LYS A 118 -8.23 -1.66 14.88
C LYS A 118 -8.42 -1.79 13.37
N GLU A 119 -7.32 -1.87 12.62
CA GLU A 119 -7.39 -1.96 11.16
C GLU A 119 -7.98 -3.28 10.68
N THR A 120 -7.84 -4.36 11.46
CA THR A 120 -8.57 -5.61 11.20
C THR A 120 -10.07 -5.38 11.10
N GLU A 121 -10.68 -4.61 12.02
CA GLU A 121 -12.11 -4.34 11.99
C GLU A 121 -12.48 -3.41 10.82
N VAL A 122 -11.64 -2.42 10.51
CA VAL A 122 -11.83 -1.52 9.34
C VAL A 122 -11.85 -2.32 8.03
N ILE A 123 -10.92 -3.25 7.86
CA ILE A 123 -10.81 -4.06 6.63
C ILE A 123 -11.95 -5.09 6.58
N ILE A 124 -12.40 -5.62 7.71
CA ILE A 124 -13.59 -6.49 7.73
C ILE A 124 -14.85 -5.73 7.32
N ASP A 125 -15.01 -4.48 7.77
CA ASP A 125 -16.12 -3.61 7.33
C ASP A 125 -16.02 -3.31 5.82
N GLU A 126 -14.80 -3.11 5.30
CA GLU A 126 -14.56 -2.95 3.87
C GLU A 126 -14.95 -4.20 3.07
N ILE A 127 -14.53 -5.40 3.51
CA ILE A 127 -14.93 -6.68 2.89
C ILE A 127 -16.45 -6.78 2.80
N GLN A 128 -17.17 -6.48 3.89
CA GLN A 128 -18.63 -6.51 3.90
C GLN A 128 -19.24 -5.49 2.92
N SER A 129 -18.66 -4.29 2.83
CA SER A 129 -19.10 -3.29 1.86
C SER A 129 -18.92 -3.73 0.41
N TYR A 130 -17.87 -4.51 0.11
CA TYR A 130 -17.66 -5.10 -1.22
C TYR A 130 -18.65 -6.25 -1.50
N GLU A 131 -18.90 -7.12 -0.51
CA GLU A 131 -19.90 -8.20 -0.61
C GLU A 131 -21.32 -7.66 -0.86
N ASP A 132 -21.63 -6.48 -0.31
CA ASP A 132 -22.90 -5.77 -0.53
C ASP A 132 -22.98 -5.08 -1.92
N SER A 133 -21.92 -5.15 -2.74
CA SER A 133 -21.86 -4.59 -4.09
C SER A 133 -21.72 -5.67 -5.17
N PRO A 134 -22.84 -6.21 -5.71
CA PRO A 134 -22.80 -7.29 -6.70
C PRO A 134 -22.01 -6.96 -7.97
N SER A 135 -21.89 -5.68 -8.33
CA SER A 135 -21.12 -5.24 -9.50
C SER A 135 -19.61 -5.33 -9.31
N GLU A 136 -19.13 -5.28 -8.06
CA GLU A 136 -17.72 -5.47 -7.73
C GLU A 136 -17.45 -6.96 -7.48
N LEU A 137 -18.29 -7.61 -6.66
CA LEU A 137 -18.16 -9.01 -6.27
C LEU A 137 -18.05 -9.98 -7.46
N ILE A 138 -18.76 -9.69 -8.57
CA ILE A 138 -18.72 -10.54 -9.76
C ILE A 138 -17.32 -10.66 -10.38
N PHE A 139 -16.46 -9.64 -10.22
CA PHE A 139 -15.09 -9.70 -10.74
C PHE A 139 -14.24 -10.67 -9.91
N ASP A 140 -14.36 -10.62 -8.59
CA ASP A 140 -13.66 -11.54 -7.69
C ASP A 140 -14.10 -13.00 -7.90
N ASP A 141 -15.42 -13.24 -8.00
CA ASP A 141 -15.97 -14.56 -8.29
C ASP A 141 -15.47 -15.09 -9.65
N PHE A 142 -15.44 -14.22 -10.66
CA PHE A 142 -14.95 -14.60 -11.98
C PHE A 142 -13.46 -14.91 -11.98
N GLU A 143 -12.65 -14.15 -11.25
CA GLU A 143 -11.22 -14.37 -11.13
C GLU A 143 -10.90 -15.66 -10.35
N ASP A 144 -11.60 -15.96 -9.25
CA ASP A 144 -11.45 -17.24 -8.53
C ASP A 144 -11.81 -18.45 -9.42
N LEU A 145 -12.85 -18.31 -10.27
CA LEU A 145 -13.22 -19.35 -11.22
C LEU A 145 -12.15 -19.59 -12.30
N ILE A 146 -11.53 -18.53 -12.82
CA ILE A 146 -10.46 -18.64 -13.84
C ILE A 146 -9.18 -19.18 -13.22
N PHE A 147 -8.79 -18.64 -12.06
CA PHE A 147 -7.52 -18.90 -11.39
C PHE A 147 -7.67 -19.84 -10.20
N ARG A 148 -8.59 -20.80 -10.30
CA ARG A 148 -8.86 -21.75 -9.23
C ARG A 148 -7.57 -22.42 -8.73
N ASN A 149 -7.37 -22.40 -7.40
CA ASN A 149 -6.18 -22.91 -6.72
C ASN A 149 -4.86 -22.22 -7.11
N HIS A 150 -4.92 -21.02 -7.69
CA HIS A 150 -3.74 -20.21 -8.01
C HIS A 150 -3.79 -18.90 -7.19
N PRO A 151 -2.64 -18.36 -6.72
CA PRO A 151 -2.62 -17.13 -5.92
C PRO A 151 -3.30 -15.93 -6.59
N LEU A 152 -3.22 -15.83 -7.92
CA LEU A 152 -3.96 -14.81 -8.70
C LEU A 152 -5.49 -14.90 -8.58
N GLY A 153 -6.07 -16.01 -8.10
CA GLY A 153 -7.51 -16.11 -7.86
C GLY A 153 -7.93 -15.58 -6.49
N ARG A 154 -6.98 -15.33 -5.58
CA ARG A 154 -7.27 -14.90 -4.22
C ARG A 154 -7.74 -13.43 -4.22
N ASN A 155 -8.69 -13.13 -3.35
CA ASN A 155 -9.19 -11.77 -3.14
C ASN A 155 -8.10 -10.90 -2.50
N ILE A 156 -8.01 -9.63 -2.91
CA ILE A 156 -7.01 -8.69 -2.41
C ILE A 156 -7.22 -8.39 -0.91
N LEU A 157 -8.46 -8.33 -0.45
CA LEU A 157 -8.82 -8.02 0.94
C LEU A 157 -8.53 -9.19 1.90
N GLY A 158 -8.30 -10.39 1.37
CA GLY A 158 -8.01 -11.58 2.17
C GLY A 158 -9.22 -12.23 2.81
N LYS A 159 -8.99 -12.96 3.92
CA LYS A 159 -10.04 -13.70 4.64
C LYS A 159 -10.20 -13.18 6.06
N PRO A 160 -11.41 -12.85 6.53
CA PRO A 160 -11.63 -12.32 7.88
C PRO A 160 -11.01 -13.16 9.00
N ASP A 161 -11.03 -14.49 8.88
CA ASP A 161 -10.45 -15.38 9.89
C ASP A 161 -8.91 -15.30 9.96
N LEU A 162 -8.25 -15.09 8.82
CA LEU A 162 -6.79 -14.89 8.76
C LEU A 162 -6.40 -13.50 9.26
N LEU A 163 -7.15 -12.46 8.87
CA LEU A 163 -6.89 -11.08 9.31
C LEU A 163 -6.91 -10.94 10.84
N ARG A 164 -7.83 -11.63 11.53
CA ARG A 164 -7.88 -11.66 13.01
C ARG A 164 -6.69 -12.38 13.65
N GLY A 165 -6.02 -13.23 12.88
CA GLY A 165 -4.84 -13.97 13.27
C GLY A 165 -3.56 -13.11 13.29
N PHE A 166 -3.50 -12.06 12.47
CA PHE A 166 -2.29 -11.27 12.28
C PHE A 166 -1.78 -10.59 13.56
N ARG A 167 -0.45 -10.53 13.67
CA ARG A 167 0.32 -9.97 14.77
C ARG A 167 1.41 -9.05 14.25
N THR A 168 1.96 -8.23 15.14
CA THR A 168 3.09 -7.34 14.84
C THR A 168 4.29 -8.06 14.22
N GLU A 169 4.49 -9.34 14.52
CA GLU A 169 5.60 -10.14 13.99
C GLU A 169 5.38 -10.67 12.57
N ASP A 170 4.13 -10.62 12.08
CA ASP A 170 3.75 -11.06 10.73
C ASP A 170 3.88 -9.93 9.69
N ALA A 171 3.94 -8.66 10.14
CA ALA A 171 4.01 -7.45 9.32
C ALA A 171 5.41 -6.81 9.37
#